data_AF-A0A8S3QDA2-F1
#
_entry.id   AF-A0A8S3QDA2-F1
#
_cell.length_a   1.000
_cell.length_b   1.000
_cell.length_c   1.000
_cell.angle_alpha   90.00
_cell.angle_beta   90.00
_cell.angle_gamma   90.00
#
_symmetry.space_group_name_H-M   'P 1'
#
loop_
_entity.id
_entity.type
_entity.pdbx_description
1 polymer ?
#
loop_
_entity_poly.entity_id
_entity_poly.type
_entity_poly.pdbx_seq_one_letter_code
_entity_poly.pdbx_strand_id
1 'polypeptide(L)'
;MHPMTCCIEIISKHVVATISKTSQCIRKHVKIKTFVVLEYLRYSTEDSKAMLLARRLSTCPMQYVGTASACKGKTKQLGRSIFMTRNVSNFIQKPIIHINALKLPCMGWRIKHGQSFSTNTIHFKGESPGKKRKTIEQELTALMDKWEMKKAVNLFRESVENGVFPDLSIVLNLLQQLGNLGDYDCLLSLRELLMDNKLCSIDTFFGCLQEAYYYSGRLDEAILLLRILYHDLRNFNDVDIFFTLIGVMLLQHFPLRFELIESFAQDCRDKEWPDLLPTAGLWKCLVLTKNFEKAEQLLATHSGIKQNIAEMVNHIVEKKNKVEVDRLSVLNYLKQSSIITKENQRISIYLHLLRELVQEKNWSAVLDCLKEAKERKIVLPVEEVKVLRVKAEQVLFDDDFDNFTLMQCIDKLKKYNNNSIKSSKKKS
;
A
#
# COMPACT_ATOMS: atom_id res chain seq x y z
N MET A 1 0.63 -33.43 48.95
CA MET A 1 1.68 -34.14 48.16
C MET A 1 0.97 -34.87 47.03
N HIS A 2 1.00 -34.29 45.83
CA HIS A 2 0.14 -34.65 44.70
C HIS A 2 0.81 -35.65 43.73
N PRO A 3 0.10 -36.69 43.26
CA PRO A 3 0.46 -37.46 42.09
C PRO A 3 -0.30 -36.94 40.87
N MET A 4 0.30 -36.03 40.09
CA MET A 4 -0.33 -35.50 38.85
C MET A 4 0.67 -35.33 37.69
N THR A 5 1.91 -35.81 37.84
CA THR A 5 2.94 -35.69 36.80
C THR A 5 2.99 -36.86 35.83
N CYS A 6 2.28 -37.97 36.07
CA CYS A 6 2.36 -39.15 35.20
C CYS A 6 1.36 -39.12 34.02
N CYS A 7 0.25 -38.38 34.12
CA CYS A 7 -0.78 -38.36 33.06
C CYS A 7 -0.43 -37.44 31.88
N ILE A 8 0.35 -36.37 32.10
CA ILE A 8 0.70 -35.39 31.06
C ILE A 8 1.69 -35.98 30.05
N GLU A 9 2.59 -36.85 30.49
CA GLU A 9 3.59 -37.46 29.62
C GLU A 9 3.00 -38.51 28.66
N ILE A 10 1.92 -39.18 29.07
CA ILE A 10 1.22 -40.18 28.24
C ILE A 10 0.39 -39.51 27.15
N ILE A 11 -0.28 -38.40 27.47
CA ILE A 11 -1.11 -37.63 26.51
C ILE A 11 -0.22 -36.96 25.45
N SER A 12 0.92 -36.37 25.86
CA SER A 12 1.87 -35.75 24.93
C SER A 12 2.41 -36.75 23.90
N LYS A 13 2.80 -37.95 24.34
CA LYS A 13 3.32 -39.01 23.45
C LYS A 13 2.25 -39.55 22.48
N HIS A 14 0.98 -39.58 22.88
CA HIS A 14 -0.11 -40.00 21.99
C HIS A 14 -0.50 -38.93 20.95
N VAL A 15 -0.48 -37.65 21.32
CA VAL A 15 -0.80 -36.55 20.39
C VAL A 15 0.28 -36.43 19.30
N VAL A 16 1.56 -36.52 19.67
CA VAL A 16 2.68 -36.46 18.72
C VAL A 16 2.69 -37.66 17.76
N ALA A 17 2.40 -38.87 18.26
CA ALA A 17 2.32 -40.07 17.43
C ALA A 17 1.12 -40.04 16.45
N THR A 18 0.01 -39.41 16.85
CA THR A 18 -1.18 -39.28 16.00
C THR A 18 -0.93 -38.27 14.87
N ILE A 19 -0.31 -37.12 15.17
CA ILE A 19 0.05 -36.09 14.18
C ILE A 19 1.07 -36.60 13.15
N SER A 20 2.03 -37.43 13.59
CA SER A 20 3.02 -38.04 12.70
C SER A 20 2.38 -39.04 11.71
N LYS A 21 1.41 -39.84 12.17
CA LYS A 21 0.69 -40.80 11.31
C LYS A 21 -0.23 -40.12 10.29
N THR A 22 -0.90 -39.02 10.64
CA THR A 22 -1.71 -38.23 9.68
C THR A 22 -0.84 -37.53 8.63
N SER A 23 0.32 -37.00 9.03
CA SER A 23 1.31 -36.40 8.13
C SER A 23 1.82 -37.39 7.06
N GLN A 24 2.05 -38.65 7.44
CA GLN A 24 2.56 -39.67 6.53
C GLN A 24 1.49 -40.24 5.59
N CYS A 25 0.21 -40.21 6.00
CA CYS A 25 -0.92 -40.62 5.18
C CYS A 25 -1.26 -39.59 4.09
N ILE A 26 -1.14 -38.29 4.40
CA ILE A 26 -1.38 -37.19 3.45
C ILE A 26 -0.33 -37.17 2.32
N ARG A 27 0.90 -37.64 2.56
CA ARG A 27 1.96 -37.73 1.53
C ARG A 27 1.70 -38.76 0.43
N LYS A 28 0.77 -39.71 0.59
CA LYS A 28 0.54 -40.78 -0.39
C LYS A 28 -0.63 -40.55 -1.34
N HIS A 29 -1.47 -39.52 -1.15
CA HIS A 29 -2.71 -39.39 -1.93
C HIS A 29 -3.08 -38.02 -2.50
N VAL A 30 -2.16 -37.04 -2.57
CA VAL A 30 -2.45 -35.76 -3.24
C VAL A 30 -1.39 -35.45 -4.28
N LYS A 31 -1.71 -35.73 -5.55
CA LYS A 31 -1.15 -34.98 -6.68
C LYS A 31 -1.89 -33.63 -6.72
N ILE A 32 -1.13 -32.55 -6.98
CA ILE A 32 -1.52 -31.21 -7.45
C ILE A 32 -1.33 -30.05 -6.44
N LYS A 33 -0.52 -29.07 -6.90
CA LYS A 33 -0.55 -27.61 -6.70
C LYS A 33 -1.26 -27.06 -5.45
N THR A 34 -0.62 -27.07 -4.30
CA THR A 34 -0.91 -26.12 -3.21
C THR A 34 0.30 -26.04 -2.28
N PHE A 35 1.36 -25.32 -2.66
CA PHE A 35 2.60 -25.28 -1.85
C PHE A 35 2.94 -23.90 -1.26
N VAL A 36 2.30 -22.80 -1.70
CA VAL A 36 2.75 -21.46 -1.29
C VAL A 36 2.00 -20.92 -0.05
N VAL A 37 0.78 -21.37 0.22
CA VAL A 37 -0.04 -20.83 1.34
C VAL A 37 0.25 -21.51 2.69
N LEU A 38 0.78 -22.74 2.70
CA LEU A 38 1.01 -23.50 3.93
C LEU A 38 2.34 -23.17 4.63
N GLU A 39 3.33 -22.63 3.92
CA GLU A 39 4.63 -22.28 4.53
C GLU A 39 4.58 -20.98 5.33
N TYR A 40 3.74 -20.01 4.94
CA TYR A 40 3.53 -18.79 5.72
C TYR A 40 2.78 -19.06 7.04
N LEU A 41 1.82 -19.99 7.04
CA LEU A 41 1.10 -20.44 8.24
C LEU A 41 1.96 -21.25 9.21
N ARG A 42 3.14 -21.71 8.80
CA ARG A 42 4.08 -22.44 9.67
C ARG A 42 4.97 -21.51 10.51
N TYR A 43 5.11 -20.25 10.12
CA TYR A 43 5.89 -19.24 10.84
C TYR A 43 5.11 -18.52 11.96
N SER A 44 3.79 -18.75 12.05
CA SER A 44 2.96 -18.23 13.14
C SER A 44 2.71 -19.30 14.22
N THR A 45 3.68 -19.38 15.13
CA THR A 45 3.57 -19.62 16.59
C THR A 45 3.42 -21.07 17.13
N GLU A 46 4.25 -21.38 18.14
CA GLU A 46 3.91 -22.34 19.20
C GLU A 46 3.17 -21.66 20.39
N ASP A 47 3.35 -20.36 20.64
CA ASP A 47 2.73 -19.70 21.82
C ASP A 47 1.39 -18.97 21.58
N SER A 48 1.08 -18.51 20.36
CA SER A 48 -0.16 -17.74 20.12
C SER A 48 -1.40 -18.61 19.84
N LYS A 49 -1.24 -19.92 19.66
CA LYS A 49 -2.36 -20.85 19.42
C LYS A 49 -3.16 -21.20 20.68
N ALA A 50 -2.59 -21.00 21.88
CA ALA A 50 -3.30 -21.30 23.12
C ALA A 50 -4.35 -20.25 23.52
N MET A 51 -4.17 -18.97 23.15
CA MET A 51 -5.08 -17.89 23.57
C MET A 51 -6.34 -17.72 22.70
N LEU A 52 -6.28 -18.08 21.41
CA LEU A 52 -7.37 -17.83 20.46
C LEU A 52 -8.44 -18.94 20.41
N LEU A 53 -8.11 -20.16 20.84
CA LEU A 53 -9.05 -21.28 20.92
C LEU A 53 -9.94 -21.25 22.18
N ALA A 54 -9.55 -20.51 23.22
CA ALA A 54 -10.33 -20.42 24.47
C ALA A 54 -11.52 -19.42 24.40
N ARG A 55 -11.59 -18.55 23.38
CA ARG A 55 -12.60 -17.47 23.30
C ARG A 55 -13.75 -17.71 22.33
N ARG A 56 -13.79 -18.83 21.60
CA ARG A 56 -14.80 -19.12 20.56
C ARG A 56 -15.82 -20.21 20.88
N LEU A 57 -15.88 -20.67 22.12
CA LEU A 57 -16.95 -21.57 22.59
C LEU A 57 -17.83 -20.88 23.64
N SER A 58 -18.57 -19.85 23.25
CA SER A 58 -19.88 -19.56 23.84
C SER A 58 -20.68 -18.60 22.95
N THR A 59 -21.96 -18.96 22.75
CA THR A 59 -23.09 -18.16 22.21
C THR A 59 -23.04 -17.72 20.74
N CYS A 60 -23.68 -18.47 19.83
CA CYS A 60 -25.10 -18.28 19.46
C CYS A 60 -25.53 -19.25 18.32
N PRO A 61 -26.81 -19.67 18.27
CA PRO A 61 -27.31 -20.67 17.33
C PRO A 61 -27.94 -20.03 16.08
N MET A 62 -27.75 -20.65 14.91
CA MET A 62 -28.72 -20.55 13.82
C MET A 62 -28.92 -21.91 13.18
N GLN A 63 -30.17 -22.35 13.23
CA GLN A 63 -30.70 -23.54 12.59
C GLN A 63 -30.72 -23.34 11.08
N TYR A 64 -30.21 -24.30 10.32
CA TYR A 64 -30.73 -24.57 8.98
C TYR A 64 -30.79 -26.08 8.74
N VAL A 65 -31.99 -26.50 8.35
CA VAL A 65 -32.41 -27.85 7.98
C VAL A 65 -31.88 -28.16 6.58
N GLY A 66 -31.26 -29.33 6.39
CA GLY A 66 -30.74 -29.75 5.09
C GLY A 66 -30.27 -31.21 5.08
N THR A 67 -31.22 -32.09 4.76
CA THR A 67 -31.17 -33.52 4.42
C THR A 67 -29.80 -34.18 4.15
N ALA A 68 -29.52 -35.24 4.92
CA ALA A 68 -28.45 -36.21 4.71
C ALA A 68 -28.82 -37.25 3.64
N SER A 69 -27.88 -37.55 2.73
CA SER A 69 -27.89 -38.78 1.94
C SER A 69 -26.68 -39.65 2.30
N ALA A 70 -26.96 -40.93 2.49
CA ALA A 70 -26.06 -41.93 3.05
C ALA A 70 -25.24 -42.61 1.96
N CYS A 71 -23.94 -42.79 2.20
CA CYS A 71 -23.12 -43.80 1.50
C CYS A 71 -22.33 -44.64 2.52
N LYS A 72 -22.74 -45.90 2.62
CA LYS A 72 -22.10 -46.99 3.38
C LYS A 72 -20.87 -47.50 2.62
N GLY A 73 -19.79 -47.84 3.32
CA GLY A 73 -18.63 -48.46 2.65
C GLY A 73 -17.48 -48.97 3.53
N LYS A 74 -17.71 -50.12 4.19
CA LYS A 74 -16.76 -51.22 4.46
C LYS A 74 -15.43 -50.95 5.21
N THR A 75 -15.42 -51.41 6.47
CA THR A 75 -14.25 -51.80 7.27
C THR A 75 -13.66 -53.15 6.83
N LYS A 76 -12.32 -53.26 6.79
CA LYS A 76 -11.58 -54.54 6.90
C LYS A 76 -10.43 -54.40 7.90
N GLN A 77 -10.39 -55.32 8.86
CA GLN A 77 -9.34 -55.57 9.84
C GLN A 77 -8.16 -56.36 9.25
N LEU A 78 -6.99 -56.25 9.90
CA LEU A 78 -5.83 -57.19 10.03
C LEU A 78 -4.52 -56.35 10.00
N GLY A 79 -3.52 -56.48 10.86
CA GLY A 79 -3.21 -57.36 11.98
C GLY A 79 -1.83 -57.02 12.60
N ARG A 80 -1.64 -57.46 13.85
CA ARG A 80 -0.42 -57.73 14.68
C ARG A 80 0.97 -57.28 14.15
N SER A 81 1.70 -56.42 14.87
CA SER A 81 2.68 -56.67 15.98
C SER A 81 4.09 -57.06 15.51
N ILE A 82 5.13 -56.36 15.98
CA ILE A 82 6.42 -56.88 16.49
C ILE A 82 7.27 -55.70 17.05
N PHE A 83 7.81 -55.92 18.25
CA PHE A 83 8.79 -55.10 18.98
C PHE A 83 10.19 -55.16 18.33
N MET A 84 10.97 -54.09 18.39
CA MET A 84 12.42 -54.12 18.71
C MET A 84 12.92 -52.71 19.09
N THR A 85 13.46 -52.60 20.29
CA THR A 85 14.20 -51.46 20.85
C THR A 85 15.67 -51.51 20.42
N ARG A 86 16.30 -50.37 20.11
CA ARG A 86 17.70 -50.08 20.42
C ARG A 86 18.07 -48.60 20.27
N ASN A 87 19.13 -48.27 20.99
CA ASN A 87 19.53 -46.97 21.54
C ASN A 87 20.51 -46.19 20.65
N VAL A 88 20.47 -44.86 20.80
CA VAL A 88 21.60 -43.89 20.86
C VAL A 88 22.44 -43.67 19.58
N SER A 89 22.40 -42.45 19.03
CA SER A 89 23.48 -41.45 19.20
C SER A 89 23.28 -40.18 18.36
N ASN A 90 23.62 -39.06 18.98
CA ASN A 90 23.65 -37.68 18.51
C ASN A 90 24.33 -37.46 17.15
N PHE A 91 23.72 -36.65 16.28
CA PHE A 91 24.41 -35.74 15.35
C PHE A 91 23.44 -34.62 14.95
N ILE A 92 23.54 -33.45 15.59
CA ILE A 92 22.88 -32.23 15.11
C ILE A 92 23.81 -31.63 14.06
N GLN A 93 23.66 -32.07 12.80
CA GLN A 93 24.04 -31.24 11.66
C GLN A 93 22.86 -30.34 11.33
N LYS A 94 23.05 -29.03 11.50
CA LYS A 94 22.09 -28.03 11.02
C LYS A 94 21.92 -28.21 9.51
N PRO A 95 20.71 -28.46 8.98
CA PRO A 95 20.51 -28.42 7.54
C PRO A 95 20.50 -26.96 7.11
N ILE A 96 21.44 -26.61 6.23
CA ILE A 96 21.32 -25.44 5.36
C ILE A 96 20.14 -25.75 4.42
N ILE A 97 18.98 -25.13 4.64
CA ILE A 97 17.83 -25.27 3.76
C ILE A 97 17.76 -24.04 2.86
N HIS A 98 17.97 -24.29 1.57
CA HIS A 98 17.69 -23.34 0.49
C HIS A 98 16.20 -22.98 0.48
N ILE A 99 15.90 -21.70 0.69
CA ILE A 99 14.59 -21.11 0.42
C ILE A 99 14.42 -21.07 -1.10
N ASN A 100 13.43 -21.80 -1.64
CA ASN A 100 12.90 -21.48 -2.96
C ASN A 100 12.07 -20.20 -2.81
N ALA A 101 12.74 -19.06 -2.98
CA ALA A 101 12.07 -17.79 -3.21
C ALA A 101 11.10 -17.96 -4.39
N LEU A 102 10.05 -17.14 -4.43
CA LEU A 102 9.47 -16.71 -5.70
C LEU A 102 10.64 -16.20 -6.54
N LYS A 103 11.25 -17.08 -7.35
CA LYS A 103 12.14 -16.67 -8.42
C LYS A 103 11.24 -15.97 -9.42
N LEU A 104 11.04 -14.68 -9.19
CA LEU A 104 10.81 -13.74 -10.28
C LEU A 104 11.97 -13.98 -11.25
N PRO A 105 11.71 -14.50 -12.46
CA PRO A 105 12.78 -14.76 -13.40
C PRO A 105 13.37 -13.42 -13.83
N CYS A 106 14.51 -13.05 -13.25
CA CYS A 106 15.37 -12.01 -13.80
C CYS A 106 15.96 -12.54 -15.12
N MET A 107 15.16 -12.52 -16.19
CA MET A 107 15.66 -12.72 -17.54
C MET A 107 16.42 -11.46 -17.91
N GLY A 108 17.74 -11.56 -18.06
CA GLY A 108 18.56 -10.47 -18.56
C GLY A 108 18.15 -10.13 -19.99
N TRP A 109 17.28 -9.14 -20.15
CA TRP A 109 16.89 -8.61 -21.45
C TRP A 109 18.05 -7.79 -22.02
N ARG A 110 18.67 -8.31 -23.09
CA ARG A 110 19.70 -7.59 -23.84
C ARG A 110 19.01 -6.72 -24.88
N ILE A 111 18.81 -5.44 -24.56
CA ILE A 111 18.22 -4.45 -25.48
C ILE A 111 19.17 -4.24 -26.67
N LYS A 112 18.71 -4.60 -27.87
CA LYS A 112 19.40 -4.24 -29.12
C LYS A 112 19.08 -2.78 -29.44
N HIS A 113 19.96 -1.86 -29.05
CA HIS A 113 19.86 -0.47 -29.47
C HIS A 113 20.21 -0.36 -30.97
N GLY A 114 19.29 0.12 -31.80
CA GLY A 114 19.62 0.50 -33.18
C GLY A 114 18.56 0.26 -34.27
N GLN A 115 17.25 0.27 -33.97
CA GLN A 115 16.22 0.22 -35.00
C GLN A 115 15.33 1.47 -35.00
N SER A 116 15.23 2.10 -36.17
CA SER A 116 14.27 3.16 -36.48
C SER A 116 12.84 2.63 -36.33
N PHE A 117 12.00 3.36 -35.61
CA PHE A 117 10.59 3.05 -35.43
C PHE A 117 9.86 2.99 -36.79
N SER A 118 9.60 1.77 -37.28
CA SER A 118 8.69 1.55 -38.40
C SER A 118 7.25 1.46 -37.89
N THR A 119 6.29 1.74 -38.78
CA THR A 119 4.86 1.82 -38.48
C THR A 119 4.31 0.60 -37.72
N ASN A 120 3.63 0.83 -36.59
CA ASN A 120 3.06 -0.13 -35.61
C ASN A 120 2.09 -1.19 -36.16
N THR A 121 2.53 -2.02 -37.11
CA THR A 121 1.68 -3.03 -37.74
C THR A 121 2.24 -4.43 -37.47
N ILE A 122 1.63 -5.17 -36.55
CA ILE A 122 1.99 -6.58 -36.31
C ILE A 122 1.43 -7.41 -37.45
N HIS A 123 2.30 -8.19 -38.10
CA HIS A 123 1.89 -9.16 -39.11
C HIS A 123 1.37 -10.42 -38.42
N PHE A 124 0.06 -10.53 -38.25
CA PHE A 124 -0.56 -11.80 -37.83
C PHE A 124 -0.53 -12.81 -38.98
N LYS A 125 0.02 -14.01 -38.72
CA LYS A 125 0.03 -15.12 -39.68
C LYS A 125 -1.40 -15.58 -39.94
N GLY A 126 -1.95 -15.27 -41.11
CA GLY A 126 -3.21 -15.86 -41.60
C GLY A 126 -4.28 -14.91 -42.16
N GLU A 127 -4.03 -13.60 -42.28
CA GLU A 127 -5.04 -12.67 -42.80
C GLU A 127 -5.11 -12.63 -44.34
N SER A 128 -6.34 -12.67 -44.87
CA SER A 128 -6.63 -12.56 -46.31
C SER A 128 -6.20 -11.20 -46.89
N PRO A 129 -5.60 -11.17 -48.10
CA PRO A 129 -5.17 -9.94 -48.75
C PRO A 129 -6.40 -9.07 -49.11
N GLY A 130 -6.61 -7.96 -48.39
CA GLY A 130 -7.65 -6.97 -48.71
C GLY A 130 -8.25 -6.21 -47.53
N LYS A 131 -8.10 -6.69 -46.29
CA LYS A 131 -8.61 -5.98 -45.11
C LYS A 131 -7.60 -4.92 -44.65
N LYS A 132 -8.04 -3.66 -44.45
CA LYS A 132 -7.20 -2.63 -43.79
C LYS A 132 -6.76 -3.18 -42.44
N ARG A 133 -5.45 -3.29 -42.22
CA ARG A 133 -4.89 -3.76 -40.96
C ARG A 133 -5.23 -2.77 -39.86
N LYS A 134 -5.75 -3.28 -38.76
CA LYS A 134 -5.95 -2.48 -37.55
C LYS A 134 -4.61 -2.27 -36.87
N THR A 135 -4.41 -1.10 -36.27
CA THR A 135 -3.24 -0.87 -35.42
C THR A 135 -3.43 -1.61 -34.10
N ILE A 136 -2.35 -1.88 -33.36
CA ILE A 136 -2.42 -2.56 -32.05
C ILE A 136 -3.30 -1.76 -31.09
N GLU A 137 -3.21 -0.44 -31.12
CA GLU A 137 -3.98 0.47 -30.28
C GLU A 137 -5.48 0.34 -30.54
N GLN A 138 -5.88 0.22 -31.81
CA GLN A 138 -7.28 -0.02 -32.20
C GLN A 138 -7.78 -1.39 -31.73
N GLU A 139 -6.94 -2.41 -31.79
CA GLU A 139 -7.30 -3.76 -31.36
C GLU A 139 -7.37 -3.86 -29.83
N LEU A 140 -6.40 -3.30 -29.11
CA LEU A 140 -6.42 -3.18 -27.65
C LEU A 140 -7.66 -2.43 -27.18
N THR A 141 -7.96 -1.28 -27.79
CA THR A 141 -9.17 -0.50 -27.47
C THR A 141 -10.43 -1.33 -27.72
N ALA A 142 -10.51 -2.01 -28.87
CA ALA A 142 -11.66 -2.86 -29.19
C ALA A 142 -11.83 -4.06 -28.25
N LEU A 143 -10.75 -4.62 -27.69
CA LEU A 143 -10.81 -5.68 -26.70
C LEU A 143 -11.24 -5.15 -25.32
N MET A 144 -10.73 -3.99 -24.94
CA MET A 144 -11.11 -3.27 -23.72
C MET A 144 -12.59 -2.88 -23.72
N ASP A 145 -13.09 -2.32 -24.82
CA ASP A 145 -14.51 -1.94 -24.99
C ASP A 145 -15.45 -3.16 -24.91
N LYS A 146 -14.93 -4.36 -25.23
CA LYS A 146 -15.64 -5.64 -25.12
C LYS A 146 -15.42 -6.34 -23.78
N TRP A 147 -14.70 -5.72 -22.85
CA TRP A 147 -14.34 -6.30 -21.54
C TRP A 147 -13.54 -7.60 -21.64
N GLU A 148 -12.84 -7.85 -22.75
CA GLU A 148 -12.00 -9.03 -22.95
C GLU A 148 -10.58 -8.82 -22.39
N MET A 149 -10.48 -8.43 -21.11
CA MET A 149 -9.23 -7.93 -20.50
C MET A 149 -8.06 -8.89 -20.59
N LYS A 150 -8.29 -10.19 -20.40
CA LYS A 150 -7.22 -11.20 -20.52
C LYS A 150 -6.61 -11.23 -21.93
N LYS A 151 -7.43 -11.06 -22.96
CA LYS A 151 -6.95 -10.98 -24.35
C LYS A 151 -6.22 -9.66 -24.58
N ALA A 152 -6.75 -8.55 -24.05
CA ALA A 152 -6.09 -7.24 -24.14
C ALA A 152 -4.68 -7.28 -23.49
N VAL A 153 -4.57 -7.88 -22.30
CA VAL A 153 -3.30 -8.07 -21.57
C VAL A 153 -2.32 -8.94 -22.37
N ASN A 154 -2.80 -10.04 -22.96
CA ASN A 154 -1.96 -10.90 -23.78
C ASN A 154 -1.48 -10.19 -25.06
N LEU A 155 -2.38 -9.49 -25.76
CA LEU A 155 -2.05 -8.71 -26.94
C LEU A 155 -1.02 -7.61 -26.63
N PHE A 156 -1.19 -6.91 -25.51
CA PHE A 156 -0.25 -5.90 -25.02
C PHE A 156 1.13 -6.51 -24.73
N ARG A 157 1.17 -7.67 -24.08
CA ARG A 157 2.43 -8.38 -23.80
C ARG A 157 3.13 -8.78 -25.09
N GLU A 158 2.39 -9.42 -26.01
CA GLU A 158 2.92 -9.84 -27.31
C GLU A 158 3.40 -8.65 -28.13
N SER A 159 2.71 -7.50 -28.09
CA SER A 159 3.18 -6.31 -28.81
C SER A 159 4.51 -5.81 -28.26
N VAL A 160 4.63 -5.70 -26.94
CA VAL A 160 5.86 -5.23 -26.28
C VAL A 160 7.02 -6.20 -26.50
N GLU A 161 6.77 -7.52 -26.41
CA GLU A 161 7.78 -8.56 -26.70
C GLU A 161 8.26 -8.53 -28.16
N ASN A 162 7.40 -8.12 -29.09
CA ASN A 162 7.75 -7.91 -30.50
C ASN A 162 8.39 -6.53 -30.76
N GLY A 163 8.65 -5.73 -29.72
CA GLY A 163 9.26 -4.41 -29.83
C GLY A 163 8.30 -3.31 -30.33
N VAL A 164 6.99 -3.57 -30.32
CA VAL A 164 5.97 -2.58 -30.66
C VAL A 164 5.28 -2.11 -29.39
N PHE A 165 5.53 -0.86 -29.04
CA PHE A 165 5.04 -0.26 -27.80
C PHE A 165 3.77 0.54 -28.08
N PRO A 166 2.63 0.16 -27.48
CA PRO A 166 1.42 0.96 -27.58
C PRO A 166 1.59 2.33 -26.92
N ASP A 167 0.81 3.30 -27.37
CA ASP A 167 0.80 4.65 -26.81
C ASP A 167 0.52 4.64 -25.31
N LEU A 168 1.17 5.54 -24.57
CA LEU A 168 1.03 5.66 -23.11
C LEU A 168 -0.44 5.83 -22.69
N SER A 169 -1.26 6.55 -23.46
CA SER A 169 -2.69 6.71 -23.19
C SER A 169 -3.45 5.37 -23.20
N ILE A 170 -3.12 4.46 -24.11
CA ILE A 170 -3.71 3.12 -24.21
C ILE A 170 -3.26 2.25 -23.03
N VAL A 171 -1.97 2.33 -22.67
CA VAL A 171 -1.45 1.61 -21.49
C VAL A 171 -2.15 2.07 -20.22
N LEU A 172 -2.29 3.38 -20.02
CA LEU A 172 -2.98 3.93 -18.85
C LEU A 172 -4.46 3.55 -18.82
N ASN A 173 -5.15 3.54 -19.97
CA ASN A 173 -6.54 3.08 -20.06
C ASN A 173 -6.66 1.59 -19.68
N LEU A 174 -5.75 0.73 -20.17
CA LEU A 174 -5.72 -0.69 -19.81
C LEU A 174 -5.55 -0.90 -18.30
N LEU A 175 -4.60 -0.19 -17.68
CA LEU A 175 -4.37 -0.28 -16.24
C LEU A 175 -5.57 0.20 -15.42
N GLN A 176 -6.16 1.32 -15.80
CA GLN A 176 -7.34 1.87 -15.14
C GLN A 176 -8.54 0.91 -15.23
N GLN A 177 -8.77 0.30 -16.40
CA GLN A 177 -9.86 -0.67 -16.56
C GLN A 177 -9.64 -1.93 -15.72
N LEU A 178 -8.40 -2.46 -15.68
CA LEU A 178 -8.08 -3.58 -14.80
C LEU A 178 -8.28 -3.22 -13.31
N GLY A 179 -7.90 -2.00 -12.92
CA GLY A 179 -8.14 -1.44 -11.60
C GLY A 179 -9.63 -1.43 -11.24
N ASN A 180 -10.44 -0.82 -12.09
CA ASN A 180 -11.90 -0.71 -11.92
C ASN A 180 -12.61 -2.08 -11.88
N LEU A 181 -12.08 -3.10 -12.55
CA LEU A 181 -12.61 -4.46 -12.55
C LEU A 181 -12.19 -5.29 -11.33
N GLY A 182 -11.25 -4.81 -10.52
CA GLY A 182 -10.69 -5.63 -9.44
C GLY A 182 -9.73 -6.73 -9.91
N ASP A 183 -9.26 -6.71 -11.18
CA ASP A 183 -8.40 -7.75 -11.75
C ASP A 183 -6.92 -7.51 -11.40
N TYR A 184 -6.61 -7.64 -10.11
CA TYR A 184 -5.27 -7.43 -9.58
C TYR A 184 -4.27 -8.50 -10.09
N ASP A 185 -4.72 -9.71 -10.43
CA ASP A 185 -3.86 -10.78 -10.96
C ASP A 185 -3.28 -10.36 -12.33
N CYS A 186 -4.14 -9.84 -13.23
CA CYS A 186 -3.68 -9.30 -14.51
C CYS A 186 -2.74 -8.10 -14.32
N LEU A 187 -3.06 -7.16 -13.41
CA LEU A 187 -2.19 -6.02 -13.11
C LEU A 187 -0.80 -6.47 -12.63
N LEU A 188 -0.73 -7.38 -11.64
CA LEU A 188 0.54 -7.89 -11.13
C LEU A 188 1.35 -8.59 -12.22
N SER A 189 0.70 -9.30 -13.14
CA SER A 189 1.37 -9.95 -14.27
C SER A 189 2.03 -8.98 -15.25
N LEU A 190 1.60 -7.71 -15.26
CA LEU A 190 2.14 -6.67 -16.14
C LEU A 190 3.27 -5.88 -15.49
N ARG A 191 3.49 -5.99 -14.17
CA ARG A 191 4.40 -5.14 -13.42
C ARG A 191 5.81 -5.06 -14.01
N GLU A 192 6.48 -6.21 -14.16
CA GLU A 192 7.87 -6.26 -14.66
C GLU A 192 7.96 -5.68 -16.07
N LEU A 193 7.04 -6.09 -16.95
CA LEU A 193 6.98 -5.61 -18.32
C LEU A 193 6.79 -4.09 -18.42
N LEU A 194 5.95 -3.50 -17.56
CA LEU A 194 5.73 -2.05 -17.52
C LEU A 194 6.95 -1.29 -17.00
N MET A 195 7.59 -1.80 -15.94
CA MET A 195 8.73 -1.14 -15.29
C MET A 195 9.99 -1.23 -16.15
N ASP A 196 10.28 -2.40 -16.72
CA ASP A 196 11.47 -2.64 -17.55
C ASP A 196 11.45 -1.79 -18.82
N ASN A 197 10.27 -1.56 -19.38
CA ASN A 197 10.07 -0.77 -20.60
C ASN A 197 9.66 0.69 -20.33
N LYS A 198 9.59 1.11 -19.05
CA LYS A 198 9.20 2.47 -18.63
C LYS A 198 7.86 2.94 -19.23
N LEU A 199 6.91 2.01 -19.36
CA LEU A 199 5.59 2.27 -19.96
C LEU A 199 4.58 2.85 -18.95
N CYS A 200 4.93 2.90 -17.67
CA CYS A 200 4.13 3.50 -16.62
C CYS A 200 5.02 3.93 -15.44
N SER A 201 4.59 4.92 -14.66
CA SER A 201 5.24 5.23 -13.38
C SER A 201 4.79 4.27 -12.28
N ILE A 202 5.66 4.03 -11.29
CA ILE A 202 5.35 3.16 -10.15
C ILE A 202 4.12 3.66 -9.37
N ASP A 203 3.98 4.97 -9.19
CA ASP A 203 2.84 5.59 -8.51
C ASP A 203 1.51 5.29 -9.21
N THR A 204 1.52 5.33 -10.55
CA THR A 204 0.31 5.10 -11.34
C THR A 204 -0.06 3.62 -11.32
N PHE A 205 0.93 2.73 -11.42
CA PHE A 205 0.71 1.30 -11.25
C PHE A 205 0.13 0.96 -9.87
N PHE A 206 0.71 1.49 -8.79
CA PHE A 206 0.20 1.27 -7.44
C PHE A 206 -1.17 1.90 -7.19
N GLY A 207 -1.50 3.02 -7.84
CA GLY A 207 -2.85 3.58 -7.84
C GLY A 207 -3.89 2.61 -8.43
N CYS A 208 -3.64 2.09 -9.64
CA CYS A 208 -4.55 1.10 -10.25
C CYS A 208 -4.62 -0.20 -9.43
N LEU A 209 -3.51 -0.61 -8.80
CA LEU A 209 -3.49 -1.79 -7.93
C LEU A 209 -4.28 -1.59 -6.63
N GLN A 210 -4.21 -0.39 -6.04
CA GLN A 210 -5.06 0.00 -4.89
C GLN A 210 -6.55 -0.12 -5.28
N GLU A 211 -6.96 0.44 -6.42
CA GLU A 211 -8.33 0.32 -6.92
C GLU A 211 -8.73 -1.15 -7.12
N ALA A 212 -7.83 -1.95 -7.68
CA ALA A 212 -8.11 -3.37 -7.88
C ALA A 212 -8.36 -4.10 -6.55
N TYR A 213 -7.58 -3.81 -5.51
CA TYR A 213 -7.81 -4.35 -4.17
C TYR A 213 -9.09 -3.83 -3.52
N TYR A 214 -9.43 -2.55 -3.74
CA TYR A 214 -10.67 -1.94 -3.29
C TYR A 214 -11.89 -2.68 -3.87
N TYR A 215 -11.97 -2.79 -5.21
CA TYR A 215 -13.13 -3.36 -5.89
C TYR A 215 -13.22 -4.89 -5.73
N SER A 216 -12.11 -5.60 -5.55
CA SER A 216 -12.12 -7.04 -5.30
C SER A 216 -12.36 -7.42 -3.85
N GLY A 217 -12.24 -6.48 -2.91
CA GLY A 217 -12.33 -6.74 -1.46
C GLY A 217 -11.17 -7.57 -0.89
N ARG A 218 -10.11 -7.80 -1.66
CA ARG A 218 -8.94 -8.63 -1.31
C ARG A 218 -7.92 -7.87 -0.47
N LEU A 219 -8.38 -7.34 0.66
CA LEU A 219 -7.60 -6.46 1.53
C LEU A 219 -6.44 -7.21 2.22
N ASP A 220 -6.65 -8.48 2.58
CA ASP A 220 -5.62 -9.31 3.21
C ASP A 220 -4.45 -9.57 2.25
N GLU A 221 -4.75 -9.81 0.97
CA GLU A 221 -3.77 -9.97 -0.10
C GLU A 221 -3.00 -8.68 -0.38
N ALA A 222 -3.65 -7.51 -0.27
CA ALA A 222 -2.98 -6.22 -0.40
C ALA A 222 -1.89 -6.02 0.67
N ILE A 223 -2.19 -6.38 1.92
CA ILE A 223 -1.23 -6.33 3.03
C ILE A 223 -0.16 -7.41 2.89
N LEU A 224 -0.50 -8.60 2.39
CA LEU A 224 0.50 -9.62 2.06
C LEU A 224 1.47 -9.13 0.99
N LEU A 225 0.97 -8.51 -0.08
CA LEU A 225 1.82 -7.90 -1.10
C LEU A 225 2.71 -6.82 -0.51
N LEU A 226 2.18 -5.97 0.38
CA LEU A 226 2.98 -4.95 1.07
C LEU A 226 4.14 -5.55 1.87
N ARG A 227 3.91 -6.69 2.55
CA ARG A 227 4.99 -7.47 3.20
C ARG A 227 6.03 -7.95 2.19
N ILE A 228 5.59 -8.51 1.06
CA ILE A 228 6.48 -8.97 -0.01
C ILE A 228 7.32 -7.81 -0.54
N LEU A 229 6.70 -6.67 -0.88
CA LEU A 229 7.40 -5.49 -1.38
C LEU A 229 8.42 -4.94 -0.39
N TYR A 230 8.06 -4.89 0.90
CA TYR A 230 8.96 -4.47 1.97
C TYR A 230 10.21 -5.35 2.07
N HIS A 231 10.05 -6.67 1.93
CA HIS A 231 11.16 -7.62 2.00
C HIS A 231 12.01 -7.67 0.72
N ASP A 232 11.39 -7.55 -0.45
CA ASP A 232 12.04 -7.77 -1.74
C ASP A 232 12.75 -6.52 -2.28
N LEU A 233 12.09 -5.35 -2.23
CA LEU A 233 12.57 -4.21 -3.01
C LEU A 233 13.75 -3.48 -2.37
N ARG A 234 13.89 -3.52 -1.04
CA ARG A 234 14.78 -2.64 -0.25
C ARG A 234 14.68 -1.14 -0.58
N ASN A 235 13.75 -0.75 -1.46
CA ASN A 235 13.43 0.61 -1.83
C ASN A 235 12.22 1.04 -1.01
N PHE A 236 12.49 1.77 0.07
CA PHE A 236 11.46 2.23 0.99
C PHE A 236 10.48 3.22 0.35
N ASN A 237 10.86 3.90 -0.74
CA ASN A 237 9.97 4.86 -1.39
C ASN A 237 8.76 4.17 -2.03
N ASP A 238 8.99 3.10 -2.79
CA ASP A 238 7.91 2.33 -3.45
C ASP A 238 6.98 1.71 -2.41
N VAL A 239 7.57 1.20 -1.32
CA VAL A 239 6.82 0.64 -0.19
C VAL A 239 6.02 1.71 0.53
N ASP A 240 6.57 2.91 0.75
CA ASP A 240 5.86 4.03 1.40
C ASP A 240 4.68 4.52 0.57
N ILE A 241 4.83 4.59 -0.76
CA ILE A 241 3.74 4.95 -1.67
C ILE A 241 2.62 3.92 -1.57
N PHE A 242 2.92 2.64 -1.76
CA PHE A 242 1.89 1.60 -1.71
C PHE A 242 1.27 1.45 -0.31
N PHE A 243 2.09 1.54 0.75
CA PHE A 243 1.63 1.60 2.14
C PHE A 243 0.62 2.74 2.32
N THR A 244 0.94 3.94 1.84
CA THR A 244 0.08 5.12 2.02
C THR A 244 -1.25 4.96 1.31
N LEU A 245 -1.23 4.46 0.07
CA LEU A 245 -2.41 4.22 -0.74
C LEU A 245 -3.35 3.19 -0.07
N ILE A 246 -2.82 2.04 0.33
CA ILE A 246 -3.60 0.98 1.00
C ILE A 246 -4.05 1.42 2.40
N GLY A 247 -3.19 2.09 3.16
CA GLY A 247 -3.49 2.56 4.51
C GLY A 247 -4.61 3.60 4.53
N VAL A 248 -4.58 4.58 3.62
CA VAL A 248 -5.66 5.57 3.50
C VAL A 248 -6.96 4.91 3.04
N MET A 249 -6.90 4.04 2.03
CA MET A 249 -8.06 3.28 1.57
C MET A 249 -8.74 2.48 2.69
N LEU A 250 -7.95 1.75 3.49
CA LEU A 250 -8.47 0.98 4.63
C LEU A 250 -9.10 1.89 5.69
N LEU A 251 -8.43 2.98 6.04
CA LEU A 251 -8.92 3.89 7.07
C LEU A 251 -10.20 4.65 6.66
N GLN A 252 -10.34 5.01 5.38
CA GLN A 252 -11.52 5.72 4.88
C GLN A 252 -12.70 4.80 4.62
N HIS A 253 -12.46 3.65 3.98
CA HIS A 253 -13.54 2.79 3.48
C HIS A 253 -13.78 1.52 4.31
N PHE A 254 -12.78 1.07 5.07
CA PHE A 254 -12.85 -0.17 5.85
C PHE A 254 -12.34 0.03 7.29
N PRO A 255 -12.89 0.96 8.08
CA PRO A 255 -12.37 1.29 9.40
C PRO A 255 -12.35 0.09 10.37
N LEU A 256 -13.22 -0.90 10.17
CA LEU A 256 -13.24 -2.16 10.93
C LEU A 256 -12.04 -3.07 10.64
N ARG A 257 -11.34 -2.85 9.52
CA ARG A 257 -10.15 -3.59 9.09
C ARG A 257 -8.86 -2.82 9.34
N PHE A 258 -8.89 -1.80 10.20
CA PHE A 258 -7.71 -1.03 10.63
C PHE A 258 -6.60 -1.93 11.18
N GLU A 259 -6.97 -3.01 11.88
CA GLU A 259 -6.02 -3.99 12.42
C GLU A 259 -5.09 -4.60 11.35
N LEU A 260 -5.51 -4.63 10.08
CA LEU A 260 -4.68 -5.19 9.01
C LEU A 260 -3.43 -4.34 8.75
N ILE A 261 -3.59 -3.03 8.58
CA ILE A 261 -2.46 -2.12 8.34
C ILE A 261 -1.64 -1.90 9.62
N GLU A 262 -2.31 -1.90 10.78
CA GLU A 262 -1.64 -1.87 12.07
C GLU A 262 -0.77 -3.10 12.29
N SER A 263 -1.26 -4.30 11.93
CA SER A 263 -0.49 -5.54 12.04
C SER A 263 0.79 -5.48 11.21
N PHE A 264 0.76 -4.91 10.01
CA PHE A 264 1.96 -4.75 9.19
C PHE A 264 2.98 -3.80 9.85
N ALA A 265 2.52 -2.66 10.38
CA ALA A 265 3.39 -1.73 11.08
C ALA A 265 3.98 -2.37 12.36
N GLN A 266 3.19 -3.19 13.06
CA GLN A 266 3.62 -3.96 14.22
C GLN A 266 4.65 -5.03 13.86
N ASP A 267 4.43 -5.79 12.79
CA ASP A 267 5.36 -6.82 12.29
C ASP A 267 6.76 -6.22 11.98
N CYS A 268 6.81 -4.98 11.48
CA CYS A 268 8.08 -4.29 11.22
C CYS A 268 8.73 -3.72 12.47
N ARG A 269 7.94 -3.37 13.48
CA ARG A 269 8.40 -2.88 14.77
C ARG A 269 8.96 -4.00 15.65
N ASP A 270 8.39 -5.20 15.58
CA ASP A 270 8.75 -6.32 16.46
C ASP A 270 9.95 -7.13 15.96
N LYS A 271 10.59 -6.70 14.86
CA LYS A 271 11.83 -7.29 14.36
C LYS A 271 12.97 -7.05 15.35
N GLU A 272 13.97 -7.93 15.30
CA GLU A 272 15.23 -7.77 16.05
C GLU A 272 15.85 -6.38 15.84
N TRP A 273 15.69 -5.84 14.63
CA TRP A 273 16.04 -4.48 14.24
C TRP A 273 14.74 -3.72 13.90
N PRO A 274 14.15 -3.01 14.89
CA PRO A 274 12.84 -2.40 14.74
C PRO A 274 12.88 -1.30 13.67
N ASP A 275 12.04 -1.43 12.65
CA ASP A 275 11.84 -0.37 11.66
C ASP A 275 10.62 0.47 12.05
N LEU A 276 10.89 1.72 12.41
CA LEU A 276 9.87 2.69 12.82
C LEU A 276 9.22 3.40 11.63
N LEU A 277 9.73 3.23 10.41
CA LEU A 277 9.21 3.91 9.22
C LEU A 277 7.77 3.48 8.88
N PRO A 278 7.39 2.19 8.89
CA PRO A 278 5.99 1.78 8.74
C PRO A 278 5.05 2.36 9.80
N THR A 279 5.52 2.53 11.04
CA THR A 279 4.70 3.16 12.10
C THR A 279 4.54 4.66 11.85
N ALA A 280 5.60 5.35 11.39
CA ALA A 280 5.50 6.75 10.97
C ALA A 280 4.59 6.92 9.73
N GLY A 281 4.64 5.95 8.81
CA GLY A 281 3.70 5.84 7.69
C GLY A 281 2.26 5.67 8.17
N LEU A 282 2.01 4.83 9.17
CA LEU A 282 0.67 4.66 9.76
C LEU A 282 0.16 5.98 10.38
N TRP A 283 1.03 6.71 11.09
CA TRP A 283 0.71 8.04 11.58
C TRP A 283 0.31 8.98 10.44
N LYS A 284 1.09 9.01 9.36
CA LYS A 284 0.77 9.80 8.15
C LYS A 284 -0.61 9.43 7.60
N CYS A 285 -0.92 8.14 7.46
CA CYS A 285 -2.23 7.69 7.01
C CYS A 285 -3.37 8.16 7.94
N LEU A 286 -3.21 8.04 9.26
CA LEU A 286 -4.20 8.52 10.23
C LEU A 286 -4.44 10.03 10.11
N VAL A 287 -3.38 10.82 9.90
CA VAL A 287 -3.48 12.26 9.67
C VAL A 287 -4.22 12.56 8.36
N LEU A 288 -3.85 11.89 7.26
CA LEU A 288 -4.48 12.06 5.95
C LEU A 288 -5.98 11.72 5.98
N THR A 289 -6.39 10.77 6.83
CA THR A 289 -7.80 10.40 7.01
C THR A 289 -8.49 11.11 8.18
N LYS A 290 -7.89 12.18 8.71
CA LYS A 290 -8.42 12.98 9.84
C LYS A 290 -8.68 12.22 11.13
N ASN A 291 -8.06 11.06 11.32
CA ASN A 291 -8.10 10.31 12.58
C ASN A 291 -7.06 10.88 13.56
N PHE A 292 -7.15 12.18 13.84
CA PHE A 292 -6.14 12.93 14.60
C PHE A 292 -5.94 12.41 16.02
N GLU A 293 -7.02 12.02 16.69
CA GLU A 293 -6.93 11.46 18.04
C GLU A 293 -6.09 10.16 18.07
N LYS A 294 -6.35 9.23 17.14
CA LYS A 294 -5.55 8.01 17.00
C LYS A 294 -4.11 8.32 16.60
N ALA A 295 -3.89 9.33 15.77
CA ALA A 295 -2.55 9.77 15.39
C ALA A 295 -1.77 10.24 16.63
N GLU A 296 -2.38 11.05 17.51
CA GLU A 296 -1.78 11.50 18.78
C GLU A 296 -1.56 10.33 19.76
N GLN A 297 -2.52 9.40 19.86
CA GLN A 297 -2.36 8.18 20.68
C GLN A 297 -1.17 7.33 20.19
N LEU A 298 -1.00 7.19 18.88
CA LEU A 298 0.10 6.44 18.29
C LEU A 298 1.46 7.08 18.63
N LEU A 299 1.55 8.41 18.61
CA LEU A 299 2.73 9.19 19.00
C LEU A 299 3.04 9.13 20.50
N ALA A 300 1.99 9.13 21.33
CA ALA A 300 2.13 8.97 22.78
C ALA A 300 2.67 7.59 23.13
N THR A 301 2.19 6.55 22.45
CA THR A 301 2.60 5.16 22.66
C THR A 301 4.00 4.89 22.11
N HIS A 302 4.39 5.54 21.00
CA HIS A 302 5.63 5.27 20.30
C HIS A 302 6.47 6.53 20.10
N SER A 303 7.08 7.04 21.17
CA SER A 303 7.87 8.28 21.14
C SER A 303 9.03 8.26 20.12
N GLY A 304 9.56 7.09 19.78
CA GLY A 304 10.63 6.91 18.79
C GLY A 304 10.26 7.38 17.38
N ILE A 305 8.97 7.36 16.99
CA ILE A 305 8.57 7.76 15.63
C ILE A 305 8.74 9.26 15.38
N LYS A 306 8.87 10.07 16.43
CA LYS A 306 9.01 11.55 16.35
C LYS A 306 10.17 11.98 15.45
N GLN A 307 11.22 11.16 15.33
CA GLN A 307 12.36 11.45 14.45
C GLN A 307 11.97 11.43 12.97
N ASN A 308 11.01 10.58 12.60
CA ASN A 308 10.54 10.38 11.23
C ASN A 308 9.35 11.27 10.86
N ILE A 309 8.66 11.86 11.85
CA ILE A 309 7.49 12.74 11.61
C ILE A 309 7.85 13.92 10.73
N ALA A 310 9.08 14.42 10.86
CA ALA A 310 9.55 15.51 10.02
C ALA A 310 9.46 15.17 8.52
N GLU A 311 9.90 13.98 8.13
CA GLU A 311 9.83 13.50 6.75
C GLU A 311 8.38 13.26 6.32
N MET A 312 7.57 12.66 7.19
CA MET A 312 6.15 12.41 6.92
C MET A 312 5.36 13.70 6.68
N VAL A 313 5.63 14.76 7.46
CA VAL A 313 5.03 16.09 7.26
C VAL A 313 5.39 16.64 5.88
N ASN A 314 6.65 16.52 5.45
CA ASN A 314 7.04 16.95 4.11
C ASN A 314 6.28 16.15 3.03
N HIS A 315 6.10 14.83 3.21
CA HIS A 315 5.34 14.00 2.27
C HIS A 315 3.86 14.42 2.17
N ILE A 316 3.23 14.76 3.29
CA ILE A 316 1.85 15.28 3.34
C ILE A 316 1.76 16.64 2.63
N VAL A 317 2.69 17.54 2.94
CA VAL A 317 2.68 18.92 2.45
C VAL A 317 3.00 19.00 0.96
N GLU A 318 3.95 18.22 0.45
CA GLU A 318 4.41 18.30 -0.95
C GLU A 318 3.46 17.65 -1.98
N LYS A 319 2.32 17.07 -1.57
CA LYS A 319 1.40 16.31 -2.46
C LYS A 319 2.10 15.18 -3.23
N LYS A 320 3.12 14.53 -2.65
CA LYS A 320 3.78 13.39 -3.31
C LYS A 320 2.81 12.25 -3.61
N ASN A 321 1.75 12.13 -2.81
CA ASN A 321 0.76 11.08 -2.97
C ASN A 321 -0.49 11.67 -3.62
N LYS A 322 -0.98 11.04 -4.71
CA LYS A 322 -2.22 11.40 -5.43
C LYS A 322 -3.50 11.08 -4.62
N VAL A 323 -3.42 11.06 -3.30
CA VAL A 323 -4.54 10.71 -2.43
C VAL A 323 -5.45 11.93 -2.27
N GLU A 324 -6.73 11.74 -2.56
CA GLU A 324 -7.75 12.76 -2.31
C GLU A 324 -7.94 12.93 -0.79
N VAL A 325 -7.54 14.09 -0.27
CA VAL A 325 -7.67 14.44 1.14
C VAL A 325 -8.21 15.86 1.28
N ASP A 326 -9.06 16.07 2.28
CA ASP A 326 -9.38 17.44 2.71
C ASP A 326 -8.14 18.03 3.39
N ARG A 327 -7.42 18.75 2.54
CA ARG A 327 -6.11 19.27 2.79
C ARG A 327 -6.13 20.42 3.79
N LEU A 328 -7.19 21.23 3.83
CA LEU A 328 -7.33 22.30 4.81
C LEU A 328 -7.43 21.75 6.22
N SER A 329 -8.25 20.71 6.44
CA SER A 329 -8.34 20.05 7.73
C SER A 329 -6.99 19.49 8.18
N VAL A 330 -6.28 18.79 7.28
CA VAL A 330 -4.96 18.22 7.56
C VAL A 330 -3.92 19.30 7.90
N LEU A 331 -3.84 20.36 7.10
CA LEU A 331 -2.87 21.44 7.33
C LEU A 331 -3.19 22.23 8.60
N ASN A 332 -4.46 22.41 8.94
CA ASN A 332 -4.86 23.05 10.21
C ASN A 332 -4.47 22.20 11.42
N TYR A 333 -4.67 20.87 11.37
CA TYR A 333 -4.18 19.97 12.41
C TYR A 333 -2.66 20.05 12.55
N LEU A 334 -1.91 19.98 11.44
CA LEU A 334 -0.45 20.08 11.47
C LEU A 334 0.03 21.44 12.02
N LYS A 335 -0.65 22.54 11.68
CA LYS A 335 -0.38 23.90 12.21
C LYS A 335 -0.51 23.96 13.74
N GLN A 336 -1.47 23.23 14.30
CA GLN A 336 -1.76 23.21 15.74
C GLN A 336 -0.91 22.17 16.51
N SER A 337 -0.37 21.17 15.81
CA SER A 337 0.39 20.09 16.42
C SER A 337 1.68 20.58 17.10
N SER A 338 1.88 20.19 18.36
CA SER A 338 3.08 20.53 19.13
C SER A 338 4.33 19.77 18.66
N ILE A 339 4.15 18.70 17.89
CA ILE A 339 5.22 17.79 17.43
C ILE A 339 6.09 18.43 16.36
N ILE A 340 5.54 19.42 15.64
CA ILE A 340 6.26 20.13 14.60
C ILE A 340 7.09 21.22 15.25
N THR A 341 8.31 20.89 15.65
CA THR A 341 9.25 21.79 16.33
C THR A 341 10.12 22.58 15.36
N LYS A 342 10.42 22.02 14.18
CA LYS A 342 11.30 22.64 13.19
C LYS A 342 10.63 23.83 12.52
N GLU A 343 11.28 24.99 12.57
CA GLU A 343 10.77 26.25 12.00
C GLU A 343 10.47 26.13 10.50
N ASN A 344 11.38 25.53 9.72
CA ASN A 344 11.21 25.33 8.28
C ASN A 344 9.92 24.56 7.93
N GLN A 345 9.52 23.61 8.77
CA GLN A 345 8.32 22.81 8.55
C GLN A 345 7.06 23.61 8.86
N ARG A 346 7.09 24.40 9.95
CA ARG A 346 6.02 25.36 10.24
C ARG A 346 5.85 26.32 9.07
N ILE A 347 6.93 26.92 8.59
CA ILE A 347 6.89 27.81 7.42
C ILE A 347 6.24 27.09 6.23
N SER A 348 6.68 25.88 5.91
CA SER A 348 6.13 25.09 4.79
C SER A 348 4.62 24.83 4.95
N ILE A 349 4.17 24.45 6.15
CA ILE A 349 2.74 24.22 6.45
C ILE A 349 1.93 25.51 6.27
N TYR A 350 2.39 26.64 6.81
CA TYR A 350 1.71 27.92 6.65
C TYR A 350 1.63 28.35 5.20
N LEU A 351 2.71 28.19 4.42
CA LEU A 351 2.70 28.52 2.99
C LEU A 351 1.68 27.68 2.22
N HIS A 352 1.65 26.37 2.47
CA HIS A 352 0.68 25.50 1.79
C HIS A 352 -0.75 25.77 2.24
N LEU A 353 -0.97 26.05 3.53
CA LEU A 353 -2.29 26.42 4.04
C LEU A 353 -2.78 27.72 3.39
N LEU A 354 -1.92 28.74 3.28
CA LEU A 354 -2.25 29.98 2.59
C LEU A 354 -2.56 29.76 1.11
N ARG A 355 -1.80 28.90 0.41
CA ARG A 355 -2.07 28.57 -1.00
C ARG A 355 -3.46 27.94 -1.19
N GLU A 356 -3.83 26.98 -0.34
CA GLU A 356 -5.15 26.33 -0.39
C GLU A 356 -6.28 27.32 -0.04
N LEU A 357 -6.11 28.14 1.02
CA LEU A 357 -7.11 29.16 1.39
C LEU A 357 -7.33 30.22 0.31
N VAL A 358 -6.25 30.65 -0.38
CA VAL A 358 -6.34 31.57 -1.53
C VAL A 358 -7.05 30.92 -2.71
N GLN A 359 -6.78 29.62 -2.96
CA GLN A 359 -7.45 28.87 -4.02
C GLN A 359 -8.95 28.71 -3.77
N GLU A 360 -9.36 28.51 -2.52
CA GLU A 360 -10.77 28.48 -2.11
C GLU A 360 -11.42 29.87 -1.96
N LYS A 361 -10.68 30.95 -2.25
CA LYS A 361 -11.12 32.35 -2.09
C LYS A 361 -11.60 32.68 -0.66
N ASN A 362 -11.08 31.99 0.36
CA ASN A 362 -11.43 32.20 1.77
C ASN A 362 -10.53 33.28 2.42
N TRP A 363 -10.76 34.54 2.03
CA TRP A 363 -9.90 35.67 2.38
C TRP A 363 -9.85 35.98 3.89
N SER A 364 -10.95 35.80 4.62
CA SER A 364 -10.97 35.98 6.07
C SER A 364 -10.01 35.00 6.76
N ALA A 365 -10.05 33.72 6.38
CA ALA A 365 -9.13 32.71 6.89
C ALA A 365 -7.66 32.99 6.48
N VAL A 366 -7.42 33.55 5.29
CA VAL A 366 -6.08 34.02 4.89
C VAL A 366 -5.57 35.09 5.87
N LEU A 367 -6.41 36.08 6.21
CA LEU A 367 -6.04 37.13 7.15
C LEU A 367 -5.70 36.58 8.53
N ASP A 368 -6.52 35.67 9.04
CA ASP A 368 -6.33 35.09 10.36
C ASP A 368 -5.09 34.19 10.40
N CYS A 369 -4.84 33.43 9.33
CA CYS A 369 -3.62 32.64 9.17
C CYS A 369 -2.36 33.53 9.17
N LEU A 370 -2.39 34.69 8.50
CA LEU A 370 -1.27 35.64 8.50
C LEU A 370 -1.06 36.34 9.86
N LYS A 371 -2.15 36.70 10.54
CA LYS A 371 -2.08 37.25 11.92
C LYS A 371 -1.43 36.23 12.85
N GLU A 372 -1.92 34.99 12.82
CA GLU A 372 -1.41 33.90 13.65
C GLU A 372 0.07 33.62 13.34
N ALA A 373 0.47 33.60 12.07
CA ALA A 373 1.88 33.45 11.69
C ALA A 373 2.76 34.56 12.29
N LYS A 374 2.28 35.81 12.25
CA LYS A 374 2.98 36.96 12.85
C LYS A 374 3.08 36.85 14.37
N GLU A 375 2.00 36.47 15.05
CA GLU A 375 1.96 36.27 16.50
C GLU A 375 2.93 35.17 16.95
N ARG A 376 3.01 34.08 16.17
CA ARG A 376 3.96 32.98 16.39
C ARG A 376 5.39 33.29 15.91
N LYS A 377 5.66 34.51 15.44
CA LYS A 377 6.96 34.97 14.91
C LYS A 377 7.50 34.11 13.75
N ILE A 378 6.62 33.47 12.99
CA ILE A 378 6.98 32.69 11.81
C ILE A 378 7.28 33.68 10.67
N VAL A 379 8.47 33.60 10.09
CA VAL A 379 8.90 34.45 8.97
C VAL A 379 8.67 33.72 7.65
N LEU A 380 7.68 34.16 6.88
CA LEU A 380 7.37 33.59 5.57
C LEU A 380 8.32 34.15 4.49
N PRO A 381 8.79 33.31 3.55
CA PRO A 381 9.62 33.75 2.44
C PRO A 381 8.96 34.84 1.60
N VAL A 382 9.69 35.93 1.36
CA VAL A 382 9.22 37.12 0.62
C VAL A 382 8.67 36.76 -0.76
N GLU A 383 9.39 35.94 -1.52
CA GLU A 383 8.99 35.59 -2.89
C GLU A 383 7.68 34.81 -2.92
N GLU A 384 7.44 33.94 -1.94
CA GLU A 384 6.19 33.18 -1.84
C GLU A 384 5.00 34.07 -1.46
N VAL A 385 5.21 35.01 -0.53
CA VAL A 385 4.20 36.01 -0.15
C VAL A 385 3.86 36.92 -1.34
N LYS A 386 4.83 37.26 -2.19
CA LYS A 386 4.57 38.01 -3.44
C LYS A 386 3.71 37.21 -4.41
N VAL A 387 4.00 35.93 -4.63
CA VAL A 387 3.20 35.06 -5.52
C VAL A 387 1.76 34.96 -5.02
N LEU A 388 1.56 34.77 -3.70
CA LEU A 388 0.22 34.78 -3.10
C LEU A 388 -0.50 36.10 -3.29
N ARG A 389 0.20 37.23 -3.17
CA ARG A 389 -0.37 38.56 -3.42
C ARG A 389 -0.83 38.72 -4.86
N VAL A 390 0.00 38.35 -5.84
CA VAL A 390 -0.36 38.46 -7.26
C VAL A 390 -1.60 37.63 -7.57
N LYS A 391 -1.70 36.41 -7.02
CA LYS A 391 -2.92 35.58 -7.16
C LYS A 391 -4.15 36.24 -6.53
N ALA A 392 -4.00 36.84 -5.34
CA ALA A 392 -5.09 37.57 -4.70
C ALA A 392 -5.51 38.80 -5.52
N GLU A 393 -4.57 39.54 -6.09
CA GLU A 393 -4.82 40.67 -6.99
C GLU A 393 -5.50 40.23 -8.29
N GLN A 394 -5.19 39.05 -8.83
CA GLN A 394 -5.89 38.50 -10.01
C GLN A 394 -7.37 38.20 -9.74
N VAL A 395 -7.72 37.73 -8.54
CA VAL A 395 -9.12 37.45 -8.18
C VAL A 395 -9.94 38.73 -7.98
N LEU A 396 -9.33 39.88 -7.67
CA LEU A 396 -10.05 41.17 -7.57
C LEU A 396 -10.70 41.60 -8.88
N PHE A 397 -10.21 41.11 -10.01
CA PHE A 397 -10.73 41.49 -11.33
C PHE A 397 -11.94 40.63 -11.75
N ASP A 398 -12.35 39.65 -10.94
CA ASP A 398 -13.60 38.91 -11.12
C ASP A 398 -14.71 39.61 -10.30
N ASP A 399 -15.73 40.15 -10.97
CA ASP A 399 -16.72 41.13 -10.46
C ASP A 399 -17.64 40.70 -9.28
N ASP A 400 -17.50 39.49 -8.74
CA ASP A 400 -18.49 38.88 -7.82
C ASP A 400 -18.04 38.75 -6.34
N PHE A 401 -16.97 39.42 -5.89
CA PHE A 401 -16.41 39.20 -4.55
C PHE A 401 -16.47 40.40 -3.60
N ASP A 402 -16.43 40.11 -2.29
CA ASP A 402 -16.24 41.11 -1.22
C ASP A 402 -14.84 41.76 -1.35
N ASN A 403 -14.78 42.78 -2.20
CA ASN A 403 -13.58 43.53 -2.54
C ASN A 403 -12.90 44.14 -1.31
N PHE A 404 -13.65 44.40 -0.23
CA PHE A 404 -13.09 45.01 0.97
C PHE A 404 -12.17 44.04 1.71
N THR A 405 -12.61 42.81 1.97
CA THR A 405 -11.79 41.80 2.67
C THR A 405 -10.55 41.43 1.87
N LEU A 406 -10.70 41.33 0.54
CA LEU A 406 -9.60 41.02 -0.37
C LEU A 406 -8.56 42.16 -0.42
N MET A 407 -8.99 43.42 -0.47
CA MET A 407 -8.08 44.57 -0.38
C MET A 407 -7.30 44.59 0.94
N GLN A 408 -7.95 44.28 2.06
CA GLN A 408 -7.26 44.14 3.35
C GLN A 408 -6.21 43.02 3.34
N CYS A 409 -6.49 41.91 2.65
CA CYS A 409 -5.52 40.82 2.45
C CYS A 409 -4.29 41.30 1.70
N ILE A 410 -4.50 41.94 0.56
CA ILE A 410 -3.43 42.44 -0.30
C ILE A 410 -2.55 43.44 0.45
N ASP A 411 -3.15 44.36 1.20
CA ASP A 411 -2.42 45.33 2.01
C ASP A 411 -1.61 44.67 3.13
N LYS A 412 -2.15 43.64 3.79
CA LYS A 412 -1.40 42.88 4.80
C LYS A 412 -0.26 42.07 4.19
N LEU A 413 -0.46 41.47 3.02
CA LEU A 413 0.61 40.78 2.27
C LEU A 413 1.72 41.76 1.86
N LYS A 414 1.36 42.98 1.41
CA LYS A 414 2.33 44.07 1.12
C LYS A 414 3.11 44.47 2.36
N LYS A 415 2.44 44.69 3.49
CA LYS A 415 3.09 45.04 4.77
C LYS A 415 4.00 43.92 5.26
N TYR A 416 3.57 42.67 5.15
CA TYR A 416 4.36 41.50 5.54
C TYR A 416 5.66 41.40 4.73
N ASN A 417 5.56 41.55 3.41
CA ASN A 417 6.70 41.56 2.49
C ASN A 417 7.73 42.65 2.85
N ASN A 418 7.28 43.90 3.04
CA ASN A 418 8.17 45.02 3.38
C ASN A 418 8.91 44.82 4.72
N ASN A 419 8.26 44.19 5.71
CA ASN A 419 8.88 43.92 7.01
C ASN A 419 9.92 42.80 6.92
N SER A 420 9.66 41.75 6.14
CA SER A 420 10.61 40.66 5.96
C SER A 420 11.90 41.12 5.27
N ILE A 421 11.82 42.03 4.29
CA ILE A 421 12.99 42.63 3.62
C ILE A 421 13.83 43.45 4.61
N LYS A 422 13.20 44.18 5.53
CA LYS A 422 13.93 44.95 6.55
C LYS A 422 14.65 44.05 7.55
N SER A 423 14.06 42.89 7.90
CA SER A 423 14.70 41.95 8.82
C SER A 423 15.90 41.20 8.22
N SER A 424 15.91 40.91 6.91
CA SER A 424 17.05 40.27 6.27
C SER A 424 18.25 41.22 6.17
N LYS A 425 18.03 42.50 5.82
CA LYS A 425 19.09 43.53 5.75
C LYS A 425 19.77 43.85 7.08
N LYS A 426 19.17 43.51 8.22
CA LYS A 426 19.80 43.71 9.55
C LYS A 426 20.72 42.55 9.98
N LYS A 427 20.63 41.40 9.31
CA LYS A 427 21.43 40.21 9.63
C LYS A 427 22.64 40.04 8.71
N SER A 428 22.62 40.66 7.53
CA SER A 428 23.78 40.89 6.66
C SER A 428 24.54 42.12 7.12
#